data_AF-A0A248UD37-F1
#
_entry.id   AF-A0A248UD37-F1
#
_cell.length_a   1.000
_cell.length_b   1.000
_cell.length_c   1.000
_cell.angle_alpha   90.00
_cell.angle_beta   90.00
_cell.angle_gamma   90.00
#
_symmetry.space_group_name_H-M   'P 1'
#
loop_
_entity.id
_entity.type
_entity.pdbx_description
1 polymer ?
#
loop_
_entity_poly.entity_id
_entity_poly.type
_entity_poly.pdbx_seq_one_letter_code
_entity_poly.pdbx_strand_id
1 'polypeptide(L)' 'MLRFIEKAGLKEALQKRDWRNFARRYNGPAFARNQYDCRMAAAFGRWNRSLSHMLKAA' A
#
# COMPACT_ATOMS: atom_id res chain seq x y z
N MET A 1 7.38 2.41 12.66
CA MET A 1 6.48 2.37 11.48
C MET A 1 5.17 1.62 11.75
N LEU A 2 5.17 0.29 11.95
CA LEU A 2 3.94 -0.51 12.08
C LEU A 2 3.03 -0.05 13.24
N ARG A 3 3.60 0.23 14.42
CA ARG A 3 2.85 0.78 15.57
C ARG A 3 2.12 2.08 15.24
N PHE A 4 2.68 2.92 14.37
CA PHE A 4 2.00 4.15 13.92
C PHE A 4 0.83 3.84 13.00
N ILE A 5 1.00 2.94 12.02
CA ILE A 5 -0.08 2.50 11.12
C ILE A 5 -1.26 1.94 11.91
N GLU A 6 -0.99 1.19 12.98
CA GLU A 6 -2.02 0.68 13.88
C GLU A 6 -2.69 1.80 14.67
N LYS A 7 -1.92 2.62 15.39
CA LYS A 7 -2.45 3.71 16.22
C LYS A 7 -3.20 4.78 15.41
N ALA A 8 -2.75 5.04 14.18
CA ALA A 8 -3.38 6.00 13.27
C ALA A 8 -4.60 5.42 12.53
N GLY A 9 -4.99 4.18 12.79
CA GLY A 9 -6.15 3.53 12.16
C GLY A 9 -5.99 3.36 10.64
N LEU A 10 -4.77 3.14 10.17
CA LEU A 10 -4.42 2.98 8.75
C LEU A 10 -4.37 1.51 8.32
N LYS A 11 -4.33 0.59 9.30
CA LYS A 11 -4.25 -0.86 9.07
C LYS A 11 -5.37 -1.35 8.15
N GLU A 12 -6.60 -0.93 8.38
CA GLU A 12 -7.76 -1.36 7.59
C GLU A 12 -7.65 -0.91 6.13
N ALA A 13 -7.31 0.37 5.89
CA ALA A 13 -7.10 0.88 4.53
C ALA A 13 -5.97 0.12 3.81
N LEU A 14 -4.89 -0.22 4.54
CA LEU A 14 -3.79 -1.00 3.99
C LEU A 14 -4.23 -2.44 3.62
N GLN A 15 -4.97 -3.12 4.50
CA GLN A 15 -5.46 -4.48 4.28
C GLN A 15 -6.47 -4.56 3.12
N LYS A 16 -7.36 -3.57 3.03
CA LYS A 16 -8.33 -3.42 1.94
C LYS A 16 -7.71 -2.93 0.63
N ARG A 17 -6.40 -2.63 0.63
CA ARG A 17 -5.68 -2.10 -0.54
C ARG A 17 -6.28 -0.77 -1.03
N ASP A 18 -6.86 0.00 -0.11
CA ASP A 18 -7.36 1.35 -0.36
C ASP A 18 -6.16 2.31 -0.38
N TRP A 19 -5.40 2.25 -1.48
CA TRP A 19 -4.15 2.99 -1.64
C TRP A 19 -4.37 4.49 -1.59
N ARG A 20 -5.52 4.99 -2.06
CA ARG A 20 -5.84 6.42 -2.06
C ARG A 20 -6.05 6.93 -0.64
N ASN A 21 -6.88 6.24 0.15
CA ASN A 21 -7.13 6.64 1.53
C ASN A 21 -5.90 6.46 2.41
N PHE A 22 -5.18 5.34 2.24
CA PHE A 22 -3.92 5.11 2.95
C PHE A 22 -2.89 6.20 2.59
N ALA A 23 -2.70 6.50 1.29
CA ALA A 23 -1.76 7.51 0.84
C ALA A 23 -2.07 8.90 1.38
N ARG A 24 -3.35 9.30 1.35
CA ARG A 24 -3.80 10.61 1.84
C ARG A 24 -3.55 10.78 3.33
N ARG A 25 -3.89 9.77 4.14
CA ARG A 25 -3.74 9.84 5.60
C ARG A 25 -2.29 9.70 6.05
N TYR A 26 -1.48 8.94 5.32
CA TYR A 26 -0.09 8.69 5.67
C TYR A 26 0.86 9.78 5.15
N ASN A 27 0.72 10.21 3.88
CA ASN A 27 1.61 11.17 3.22
C ASN A 27 1.06 12.61 3.21
N GLY A 28 -0.19 12.79 3.65
CA GLY A 28 -0.86 14.08 3.68
C GLY A 28 -1.61 14.45 2.38
N PRO A 29 -2.21 15.66 2.32
CA PRO A 29 -3.12 16.07 1.26
C PRO A 29 -2.44 16.15 -0.13
N ALA A 30 -1.13 16.37 -0.16
CA ALA A 30 -0.36 16.42 -1.41
C ALA A 30 -0.05 15.02 -2.01
N PHE A 31 -0.59 13.93 -1.46
CA PHE A 31 -0.24 12.57 -1.87
C PHE A 31 -0.42 12.31 -3.38
N ALA A 32 -1.47 12.87 -3.98
CA ALA A 32 -1.81 12.65 -5.37
C ALA A 32 -0.80 13.32 -6.32
N ARG A 33 -0.26 14.49 -5.94
CA ARG A 33 0.79 15.19 -6.71
C ARG A 33 2.04 14.32 -6.86
N ASN A 34 2.36 13.56 -5.81
CA ASN A 34 3.50 12.64 -5.78
C ASN A 34 3.12 11.20 -6.19
N GLN A 35 1.86 10.99 -6.59
CA GLN A 35 1.32 9.72 -7.08
C GLN A 35 1.54 8.55 -6.11
N TYR A 36 1.50 8.81 -4.79
CA TYR A 36 1.81 7.78 -3.81
C TYR A 36 0.82 6.61 -3.83
N ASP A 37 -0.45 6.89 -4.09
CA ASP A 37 -1.50 5.90 -4.30
C ASP A 37 -1.19 4.97 -5.49
N CYS A 38 -0.89 5.55 -6.65
CA CYS A 38 -0.53 4.78 -7.86
C CYS A 38 0.73 3.94 -7.65
N ARG A 39 1.75 4.51 -7.00
CA ARG A 39 3.02 3.82 -6.74
C ARG A 39 2.85 2.61 -5.81
N MET A 40 2.03 2.75 -4.76
CA MET A 40 1.69 1.64 -3.86
C MET A 40 0.90 0.55 -4.57
N ALA A 41 -0.11 0.92 -5.38
CA ALA A 41 -0.88 -0.03 -6.17
C ALA A 41 0.01 -0.84 -7.13
N ALA A 42 0.89 -0.15 -7.87
CA ALA A 42 1.80 -0.78 -8.80
C ALA A 42 2.81 -1.69 -8.07
N ALA A 43 3.34 -1.27 -6.91
CA ALA A 43 4.22 -2.09 -6.10
C ALA A 43 3.54 -3.37 -5.62
N PHE A 44 2.31 -3.27 -5.09
CA PHE A 44 1.54 -4.43 -4.66
C PHE A 44 1.32 -5.42 -5.82
N GLY A 45 0.94 -4.93 -7.01
CA GLY A 45 0.77 -5.77 -8.19
C GLY A 45 2.04 -6.51 -8.62
N ARG A 46 3.20 -5.83 -8.60
CA ARG A 46 4.50 -6.46 -8.92
C ARG A 46 4.84 -7.57 -7.93
N TRP A 47 4.73 -7.31 -6.64
CA TRP A 47 5.05 -8.28 -5.60
C TRP A 47 4.08 -9.46 -5.58
N ASN A 48 2.78 -9.23 -5.79
CA ASN A 48 1.81 -10.31 -5.88
C ASN A 48 2.11 -11.27 -7.04
N ARG A 49 2.55 -10.73 -8.19
CA ARG A 49 2.99 -11.54 -9.34
C ARG A 49 4.28 -12.31 -9.03
N SER A 50 5.27 -11.63 -8.46
CA SER A 50 6.55 -12.24 -8.10
C SER A 50 6.37 -13.38 -7.08
N LEU A 51 5.55 -13.16 -6.06
CA LEU A 51 5.25 -14.16 -5.05
C LEU A 51 4.53 -15.37 -5.66
N SER A 52 3.57 -15.13 -6.56
CA SER A 52 2.90 -16.20 -7.29
C SER A 52 3.87 -17.03 -8.13
N HIS A 53 4.88 -16.41 -8.74
CA HIS A 53 5.91 -17.13 -9.50
C HIS A 53 6.79 -17.98 -8.58
N MET A 54 7.24 -17.42 -7.45
CA MET A 54 8.07 -18.12 -6.48
C MET A 54 7.36 -19.34 -5.88
N LEU A 55 6.08 -19.21 -5.53
CA LEU A 55 5.29 -20.31 -4.96
C LEU A 55 4.98 -21.43 -5.96
N LYS A 56 5.03 -21.15 -7.27
CA LYS A 56 4.85 -22.18 -8.31
C LYS A 56 6.14 -22.90 -8.68
N ALA A 57 7.29 -22.34 -8.30
CA ALA A 57 8.61 -22.87 -8.59
C ALA A 57 9.20 -23.68 -7.41
N ALA A 58 8.49 -23.74 -6.28
CA ALA A 58 8.82 -24.54 -5.09
C ALA A 58 7.93 -25.79 -5.04
#